data_AF-A0A2V8CQ43-F1
#
_entry.id   AF-A0A2V8CQ43-F1
#
_cell.length_a   1.000
_cell.length_b   1.000
_cell.length_c   1.000
_cell.angle_alpha   90.00
_cell.angle_beta   90.00
_cell.angle_gamma   90.00
#
_symmetry.space_group_name_H-M   'P 1'
#
loop_
_entity.id
_entity.type
_entity.pdbx_description
1 polymer ?
#
loop_
_entity_poly.entity_id
_entity_poly.type
_entity_poly.pdbx_seq_one_letter_code
_entity_poly.pdbx_strand_id
1 'polypeptide(L)'
;MIAPMPQTAQPPRAITLPPPRWVGAAAVALASIAIASGLTFDAARTWSDLLVDGFFVLAAALGGLLFVAIHHLSGASWSAGVRRVAEAMTGALPVAALMMLGLFFGRRSLYPWAAGALSAVRESGPASSWYFATPFVFARMALFLIVWTVLAASIVRSSGRQDLSADPIHRRRMVRDSALFAVVFAWTFSLAAADWLLSLDPRWTSTIFAVYVFAGVFVEGVAAITLAVVLLHERGYLADVVTPHHMHDL
;
A
#
# COMPACT_ATOMS: atom_id res chain seq x y z
N MET A 1 4.28 -24.14 -49.61
CA MET A 1 5.27 -23.75 -48.59
C MET A 1 4.54 -23.65 -47.26
N ILE A 2 4.71 -24.65 -46.40
CA ILE A 2 4.12 -24.65 -45.05
C ILE A 2 5.00 -23.73 -44.21
N ALA A 3 4.43 -22.68 -43.61
CA ALA A 3 5.15 -21.79 -42.71
C ALA A 3 5.73 -22.62 -41.56
N PRO A 4 7.01 -22.41 -41.17
CA PRO A 4 7.59 -23.13 -40.06
C PRO A 4 6.77 -22.87 -38.80
N MET A 5 6.54 -23.92 -38.00
CA MET A 5 5.83 -23.78 -36.73
C MET A 5 6.53 -22.73 -35.85
N PRO A 6 5.79 -21.90 -35.10
CA PRO A 6 6.39 -20.98 -34.14
C PRO A 6 7.35 -21.76 -33.26
N GLN A 7 8.56 -21.24 -33.09
CA GLN A 7 9.53 -21.82 -32.16
C GLN A 7 8.83 -22.02 -30.82
N THR A 8 8.86 -23.26 -30.31
CA THR A 8 8.39 -23.59 -28.97
C THR A 8 9.04 -22.62 -28.01
N ALA A 9 8.23 -21.76 -27.38
CA ALA A 9 8.71 -20.80 -26.39
C ALA A 9 9.60 -21.55 -25.41
N GLN A 10 10.85 -21.11 -25.26
CA GLN A 10 11.73 -21.72 -24.28
C GLN A 10 11.05 -21.66 -22.91
N PRO A 11 11.11 -22.73 -22.10
CA PRO A 11 10.56 -22.68 -20.76
C PRO A 11 11.20 -21.49 -20.02
N PRO A 12 10.41 -20.68 -19.30
CA PRO A 12 10.94 -19.52 -18.60
C PRO A 12 12.12 -19.95 -17.75
N ARG A 13 13.25 -19.24 -17.85
CA ARG A 13 14.44 -19.52 -17.04
C ARG A 13 13.99 -19.62 -15.58
N ALA A 14 14.30 -20.74 -14.93
CA ALA A 14 14.03 -20.92 -13.52
C ALA A 14 14.72 -19.77 -12.76
N ILE A 15 13.92 -18.90 -12.15
CA ILE A 15 14.40 -17.80 -11.31
C ILE A 15 15.10 -18.44 -10.12
N THR A 16 16.42 -18.51 -10.16
CA THR A 16 17.20 -19.05 -9.05
C THR A 16 17.32 -18.00 -7.95
N LEU A 17 16.46 -18.22 -6.95
CA LEU A 17 16.47 -17.81 -5.56
C LEU A 17 15.83 -16.44 -5.21
N PRO A 18 14.81 -16.43 -4.31
CA PRO A 18 14.46 -15.21 -3.59
C PRO A 18 15.68 -14.70 -2.79
N PRO A 19 15.72 -13.41 -2.40
CA PRO A 19 16.71 -12.97 -1.41
C PRO A 19 16.64 -13.95 -0.23
N PRO A 20 17.79 -14.47 0.23
CA PRO A 20 17.79 -15.51 1.23
C PRO A 20 17.04 -15.00 2.46
N ARG A 21 16.17 -15.84 3.05
CA ARG A 21 15.20 -15.45 4.09
C ARG A 21 15.82 -14.66 5.26
N TRP A 22 17.13 -14.78 5.46
CA TRP A 22 17.90 -13.99 6.42
C TRP A 22 17.94 -12.49 6.12
N VAL A 23 17.85 -12.04 4.87
CA VAL A 23 17.87 -10.60 4.51
C VAL A 23 16.64 -9.91 5.10
N GLY A 24 15.47 -10.51 4.95
CA GLY A 24 14.23 -10.00 5.55
C GLY A 24 14.31 -10.02 7.08
N ALA A 25 14.80 -11.13 7.66
CA ALA A 25 14.97 -11.23 9.12
C ALA A 25 15.97 -10.19 9.67
N ALA A 26 17.08 -9.96 8.96
CA ALA A 26 18.08 -8.96 9.31
C ALA A 26 17.52 -7.54 9.23
N ALA A 27 16.75 -7.22 8.18
CA ALA A 27 16.08 -5.93 8.05
C ALA A 27 15.07 -5.69 9.19
N VAL A 28 14.26 -6.70 9.54
CA VAL A 28 13.33 -6.62 10.67
C VAL A 28 14.07 -6.45 12.00
N ALA A 29 15.17 -7.19 12.21
CA ALA A 29 15.98 -7.07 13.41
C ALA A 29 16.61 -5.67 13.54
N LEU A 30 17.20 -5.15 12.47
CA LEU A 30 17.77 -3.81 12.42
C LEU A 30 16.70 -2.74 12.68
N ALA A 31 15.53 -2.84 12.05
CA ALA A 31 14.41 -1.94 12.29
C ALA A 31 13.95 -1.99 13.75
N SER A 32 13.85 -3.19 14.33
CA SER A 32 13.44 -3.38 15.73
C SER A 32 14.44 -2.78 16.72
N ILE A 33 15.75 -2.94 16.45
CA ILE A 33 16.82 -2.32 17.24
C ILE A 33 16.77 -0.80 17.11
N ALA A 34 16.60 -0.27 15.89
CA ALA A 34 16.50 1.15 15.65
C ALA A 34 15.32 1.76 16.43
N ILE A 35 14.12 1.16 16.34
CA ILE A 35 12.94 1.59 17.10
C ILE A 35 13.19 1.53 18.61
N ALA A 36 13.71 0.41 19.12
CA ALA A 36 13.98 0.25 20.55
C ALA A 36 14.97 1.30 21.06
N SER A 37 16.04 1.58 20.31
CA SER A 37 17.02 2.60 20.64
C SER A 37 16.43 4.01 20.56
N GLY A 38 15.65 4.32 19.52
CA GLY A 38 15.00 5.61 19.35
C GLY A 38 14.07 5.93 20.52
N LEU A 39 13.27 4.95 20.95
CA LEU A 39 12.35 5.10 22.07
C LEU A 39 13.05 5.40 23.41
N THR A 40 14.35 5.05 23.56
CA THR A 40 15.13 5.39 24.76
C THR A 40 15.80 6.76 24.69
N PHE A 41 16.17 7.24 23.49
CA PHE A 41 16.86 8.53 23.33
C PHE A 41 15.90 9.70 23.10
N ASP A 42 14.93 9.53 22.20
CA ASP A 42 13.91 10.53 21.87
C ASP A 42 12.64 9.83 21.39
N ALA A 43 11.77 9.52 22.35
CA ALA A 43 10.52 8.83 22.06
C ALA A 43 9.60 9.66 21.15
N ALA A 44 9.54 10.98 21.30
CA ALA A 44 8.62 11.82 20.55
C ALA A 44 8.98 11.86 19.06
N ARG A 45 10.28 12.01 18.77
CA ARG A 45 10.79 11.90 17.41
C ARG A 45 10.56 10.51 16.83
N THR A 46 10.87 9.47 17.59
CA THR A 46 10.75 8.08 17.13
C THR A 46 9.31 7.70 16.76
N TRP A 47 8.31 8.18 17.51
CA TRP A 47 6.92 7.96 17.13
C TRP A 47 6.55 8.69 15.83
N SER A 48 7.06 9.90 15.63
CA SER A 48 6.83 10.68 14.41
C SER A 48 7.47 10.00 13.19
N ASP A 49 8.71 9.52 13.34
CA ASP A 49 9.41 8.76 12.31
C ASP A 49 8.66 7.45 11.99
N LEU A 50 8.14 6.76 13.01
CA LEU A 50 7.35 5.53 12.80
C LEU A 50 6.02 5.79 12.04
N LEU A 51 5.39 6.95 12.24
CA LEU A 51 4.21 7.34 11.46
C LEU A 51 4.60 7.58 10.00
N VAL A 52 5.68 8.31 9.74
CA VAL A 52 6.17 8.59 8.38
C VAL A 52 6.54 7.29 7.67
N ASP A 53 7.37 6.45 8.29
CA ASP A 53 7.83 5.20 7.70
C ASP A 53 6.69 4.20 7.51
N GLY A 54 5.82 4.06 8.52
CA GLY A 54 4.65 3.18 8.46
C GLY A 54 3.68 3.61 7.36
N PHE A 55 3.44 4.91 7.21
CA PHE A 55 2.60 5.45 6.16
C PHE A 55 3.25 5.33 4.79
N PHE A 56 4.56 5.51 4.66
CA PHE A 56 5.30 5.32 3.41
C PHE A 56 5.20 3.87 2.93
N VAL A 57 5.47 2.88 3.78
CA VAL A 57 5.33 1.46 3.40
C VAL A 57 3.87 1.13 3.05
N LEU A 58 2.90 1.71 3.77
CA LEU A 58 1.48 1.57 3.46
C LEU A 58 1.12 2.20 2.10
N ALA A 59 1.65 3.38 1.79
CA ALA A 59 1.43 4.13 0.57
C ALA A 59 1.93 3.36 -0.64
N ALA A 60 3.17 2.86 -0.62
CA ALA A 60 3.67 1.97 -1.68
C ALA A 60 2.74 0.75 -1.89
N ALA A 61 2.34 0.06 -0.82
CA ALA A 61 1.49 -1.12 -0.91
C ALA A 61 0.09 -0.82 -1.48
N LEU A 62 -0.53 0.28 -1.04
CA LEU A 62 -1.82 0.74 -1.54
C LEU A 62 -1.73 1.29 -2.97
N GLY A 63 -0.61 1.93 -3.33
CA GLY A 63 -0.34 2.40 -4.67
C GLY A 63 -0.28 1.26 -5.69
N GLY A 64 0.38 0.15 -5.32
CA GLY A 64 0.35 -1.09 -6.12
C GLY A 64 -1.07 -1.66 -6.26
N LEU A 65 -1.84 -1.69 -5.17
CA LEU A 65 -3.23 -2.15 -5.20
C LEU A 65 -4.13 -1.26 -6.07
N LEU A 66 -3.98 0.07 -5.97
CA LEU A 66 -4.68 1.05 -6.79
C LEU A 66 -4.36 0.89 -8.26
N PHE A 67 -3.07 0.73 -8.59
CA PHE A 67 -2.63 0.45 -9.95
C PHE A 67 -3.34 -0.78 -10.52
N VAL A 68 -3.31 -1.90 -9.80
CA VAL A 68 -3.99 -3.15 -10.22
C VAL A 68 -5.49 -2.94 -10.38
N ALA A 69 -6.15 -2.31 -9.42
CA ALA A 69 -7.60 -2.09 -9.45
C ALA A 69 -8.02 -1.21 -10.62
N ILE A 70 -7.33 -0.09 -10.85
CA ILE A 70 -7.61 0.83 -11.96
C ILE A 70 -7.48 0.11 -13.31
N HIS A 71 -6.44 -0.71 -13.49
CA HIS A 71 -6.23 -1.43 -14.75
C HIS A 71 -7.28 -2.51 -15.00
N HIS A 72 -7.77 -3.18 -13.95
CA HIS A 72 -8.90 -4.10 -14.09
C HIS A 72 -10.20 -3.38 -14.47
N LEU A 73 -10.44 -2.20 -13.88
CA LEU A 73 -11.64 -1.40 -14.14
C LEU A 73 -11.64 -0.78 -15.53
N SER A 74 -10.50 -0.30 -16.01
CA SER A 74 -10.35 0.27 -17.35
C SER A 74 -10.28 -0.79 -18.45
N GLY A 75 -10.08 -2.06 -18.10
CA GLY A 75 -9.85 -3.13 -19.07
C GLY A 75 -8.51 -3.00 -19.80
N ALA A 76 -7.56 -2.28 -19.22
CA ALA A 76 -6.23 -2.09 -19.79
C ALA A 76 -5.47 -3.42 -19.92
N SER A 77 -4.95 -3.68 -21.11
CA SER A 77 -4.17 -4.89 -21.43
C SER A 77 -2.67 -4.66 -21.39
N TRP A 78 -2.21 -3.42 -21.58
CA TRP A 78 -0.78 -3.08 -21.63
C TRP A 78 -0.07 -3.41 -20.30
N SER A 79 -0.73 -3.23 -19.16
CA SER A 79 -0.11 -3.46 -17.85
C SER A 79 0.06 -4.92 -17.47
N ALA A 80 -0.35 -5.86 -18.34
CA ALA A 80 -0.25 -7.30 -18.05
C ALA A 80 1.17 -7.75 -17.68
N GLY A 81 2.19 -7.19 -18.34
CA GLY A 81 3.61 -7.51 -18.08
C GLY A 81 4.14 -6.99 -16.75
N VAL A 82 3.56 -5.91 -16.21
CA VAL A 82 4.01 -5.26 -14.96
C VAL A 82 3.08 -5.52 -13.78
N ARG A 83 1.87 -6.05 -14.02
CA ARG A 83 0.85 -6.33 -13.01
C ARG A 83 1.37 -7.14 -11.82
N ARG A 84 2.22 -8.15 -12.06
CA ARG A 84 2.76 -9.01 -10.98
C ARG A 84 3.66 -8.24 -10.00
N VAL A 85 4.35 -7.20 -10.47
CA VAL A 85 5.15 -6.31 -9.60
C VAL A 85 4.20 -5.52 -8.68
N ALA A 86 3.17 -4.90 -9.25
CA ALA A 86 2.17 -4.14 -8.48
C ALA A 86 1.41 -5.02 -7.47
N GLU A 87 1.03 -6.25 -7.85
CA GLU A 87 0.42 -7.22 -6.95
C GLU A 87 1.36 -7.65 -5.81
N ALA A 88 2.66 -7.84 -6.10
CA ALA A 88 3.64 -8.23 -5.10
C ALA A 88 3.83 -7.14 -4.02
N MET A 89 3.71 -5.86 -4.38
CA MET A 89 3.77 -4.74 -3.44
C MET A 89 2.67 -4.82 -2.36
N THR A 90 1.50 -5.37 -2.69
CA THR A 90 0.42 -5.57 -1.70
C THR A 90 0.80 -6.53 -0.57
N GLY A 91 1.86 -7.34 -0.76
CA GLY A 91 2.43 -8.18 0.28
C GLY A 91 3.02 -7.40 1.45
N ALA A 92 3.28 -6.10 1.29
CA ALA A 92 3.74 -5.22 2.38
C ALA A 92 2.58 -4.73 3.29
N LEU A 93 1.30 -4.89 2.88
CA LEU A 93 0.15 -4.41 3.65
C LEU A 93 0.12 -4.93 5.10
N PRO A 94 0.40 -6.22 5.41
CA PRO A 94 0.41 -6.69 6.79
C PRO A 94 1.51 -6.03 7.63
N VAL A 95 2.69 -5.79 7.05
CA VAL A 95 3.81 -5.13 7.74
C VAL A 95 3.46 -3.67 8.02
N ALA A 96 2.96 -2.96 7.00
CA ALA A 96 2.49 -1.59 7.13
C ALA A 96 1.36 -1.48 8.18
N ALA A 97 0.40 -2.41 8.16
CA ALA A 97 -0.68 -2.45 9.13
C ALA A 97 -0.17 -2.63 10.56
N LEU A 98 0.84 -3.48 10.79
CA LEU A 98 1.46 -3.64 12.10
C LEU A 98 2.17 -2.37 12.57
N MET A 99 2.95 -1.71 11.70
CA MET A 99 3.62 -0.44 12.02
C MET A 99 2.60 0.64 12.39
N MET A 100 1.57 0.78 11.56
CA MET A 100 0.50 1.75 11.73
C MET A 100 -0.29 1.48 13.02
N LEU A 101 -0.68 0.23 13.30
CA LEU A 101 -1.37 -0.12 14.57
C LEU A 101 -0.47 0.08 15.80
N GLY A 102 0.85 -0.09 15.65
CA GLY A 102 1.84 0.17 16.69
C GLY A 102 1.84 1.62 17.18
N LEU A 103 1.37 2.57 16.36
CA LEU A 103 1.22 3.98 16.76
C LEU A 103 0.25 4.18 17.93
N PHE A 104 -0.57 3.18 18.26
CA PHE A 104 -1.40 3.18 19.46
C PHE A 104 -0.57 3.47 20.72
N PHE A 105 0.62 2.91 20.83
CA PHE A 105 1.48 3.11 22.01
C PHE A 105 2.05 4.53 22.08
N GLY A 106 2.32 5.15 20.92
CA GLY A 106 2.81 6.53 20.77
C GLY A 106 1.75 7.62 20.68
N ARG A 107 0.47 7.26 20.68
CA ARG A 107 -0.64 8.17 20.33
C ARG A 107 -0.64 9.50 21.07
N ARG A 108 -0.30 9.52 22.36
CA ARG A 108 -0.30 10.75 23.18
C ARG A 108 0.87 11.69 22.84
N SER A 109 1.93 11.16 22.22
CA SER A 109 3.05 11.95 21.71
C SER A 109 2.76 12.50 20.32
N LEU A 110 2.04 11.74 19.49
CA LEU A 110 1.73 12.10 18.10
C LEU A 110 0.57 13.09 18.00
N TYR A 111 -0.51 12.81 18.73
CA TYR A 111 -1.80 13.42 18.49
C TYR A 111 -2.20 14.33 19.66
N PRO A 112 -2.35 15.65 19.43
CA PRO A 112 -2.79 16.58 20.47
C PRO A 112 -4.14 16.20 21.10
N TRP A 113 -5.04 15.62 20.30
CA TRP A 113 -6.34 15.12 20.77
C TRP A 113 -6.22 13.91 21.70
N ALA A 114 -5.19 13.07 21.56
CA ALA A 114 -4.94 11.94 22.44
C ALA A 114 -4.18 12.35 23.72
N ALA A 115 -3.41 13.43 23.66
CA ALA A 115 -2.68 13.98 24.81
C ALA A 115 -3.62 14.62 25.85
N GLY A 116 -4.83 15.03 25.44
CA GLY A 116 -5.72 15.87 26.23
C GLY A 116 -5.41 17.37 26.12
N ALA A 117 -4.54 17.76 25.17
CA ALA A 117 -4.12 19.14 24.93
C ALA A 117 -5.24 20.04 24.36
N LEU A 118 -6.41 19.45 24.08
CA LEU A 118 -7.55 20.15 23.49
C LEU A 118 -8.32 21.05 24.49
N SER A 119 -8.01 21.00 25.78
CA SER A 119 -8.63 21.90 26.77
C SER A 119 -8.25 23.37 26.60
N ALA A 120 -7.17 23.68 25.88
CA ALA A 120 -6.74 25.05 25.56
C ALA A 120 -7.22 25.56 24.19
N VAL A 121 -7.64 24.67 23.27
CA VAL A 121 -8.16 25.02 21.93
C VAL A 121 -9.70 24.93 21.96
N ARG A 122 -10.27 25.87 22.70
CA ARG A 122 -11.68 26.24 22.91
C ARG A 122 -12.78 25.55 22.07
N GLU A 123 -13.75 24.99 22.80
CA GLU A 123 -15.24 24.93 22.65
C GLU A 123 -15.93 24.47 21.34
N SER A 124 -15.27 24.31 20.19
CA SER A 124 -16.02 24.03 18.94
C SER A 124 -15.22 23.39 17.79
N GLY A 125 -14.15 22.63 18.11
CA GLY A 125 -13.39 21.87 17.11
C GLY A 125 -13.86 20.41 16.98
N PRO A 126 -13.77 19.79 15.78
CA PRO A 126 -14.16 18.39 15.57
C PRO A 126 -13.37 17.41 16.48
N ALA A 127 -12.19 17.80 16.96
CA ALA A 127 -11.34 17.03 17.85
C ALA A 127 -11.86 16.83 19.29
N SER A 128 -12.89 17.56 19.73
CA SER A 128 -13.58 17.30 21.02
C SER A 128 -14.79 16.36 20.89
N SER A 129 -15.00 15.78 19.71
CA SER A 129 -16.11 14.87 19.40
C SER A 129 -15.82 13.44 19.83
N TRP A 130 -16.89 12.67 20.07
CA TRP A 130 -16.84 11.20 20.16
C TRP A 130 -16.08 10.56 19.00
N TYR A 131 -16.02 11.24 17.83
CA TYR A 131 -15.27 10.83 16.65
C TYR A 131 -13.77 10.61 16.91
N PHE A 132 -13.15 11.41 17.78
CA PHE A 132 -11.73 11.33 18.16
C PHE A 132 -11.50 10.60 19.48
N ALA A 133 -12.51 9.92 20.02
CA ALA A 133 -12.29 8.99 21.11
C ALA A 133 -11.22 7.97 20.67
N THR A 134 -10.15 7.86 21.46
CA THR A 134 -9.02 6.95 21.17
C THR A 134 -9.47 5.54 20.71
N PRO A 135 -10.37 4.83 21.42
CA PRO A 135 -10.79 3.51 20.97
C PRO A 135 -11.49 3.54 19.60
N PHE A 136 -12.21 4.62 19.27
CA PHE A 136 -12.93 4.73 18.00
C PHE A 136 -11.98 5.02 16.82
N VAL A 137 -10.99 5.91 16.98
CA VAL A 137 -9.97 6.19 15.94
C VAL A 137 -9.19 4.92 15.59
N PHE A 138 -8.69 4.20 16.61
CA PHE A 138 -7.90 3.00 16.39
C PHE A 138 -8.75 1.79 15.93
N ALA A 139 -10.02 1.71 16.30
CA ALA A 139 -10.94 0.73 15.73
C ALA A 139 -11.20 0.98 14.24
N ARG A 140 -11.43 2.24 13.83
CA ARG A 140 -11.54 2.61 12.41
C ARG A 140 -10.25 2.30 11.66
N MET A 141 -9.11 2.62 12.25
CA MET A 141 -7.82 2.33 11.67
C MET A 141 -7.62 0.84 11.39
N ALA A 142 -7.90 -0.02 12.38
CA ALA A 142 -7.86 -1.46 12.21
C ALA A 142 -8.85 -1.93 11.13
N LEU A 143 -10.08 -1.39 11.13
CA LEU A 143 -11.09 -1.70 10.12
C LEU A 143 -10.61 -1.36 8.70
N PHE A 144 -10.06 -0.17 8.48
CA PHE A 144 -9.59 0.27 7.17
C PHE A 144 -8.45 -0.63 6.67
N LEU A 145 -7.46 -0.90 7.52
CA LEU A 145 -6.33 -1.78 7.20
C LEU A 145 -6.79 -3.21 6.88
N ILE A 146 -7.74 -3.77 7.65
CA ILE A 146 -8.32 -5.10 7.40
C ILE A 146 -9.04 -5.11 6.05
N VAL A 147 -9.91 -4.12 5.81
CA VAL A 147 -10.71 -4.04 4.58
C VAL A 147 -9.80 -3.96 3.35
N TRP A 148 -8.78 -3.11 3.37
CA TRP A 148 -7.83 -3.00 2.25
C TRP A 148 -7.03 -4.29 2.06
N THR A 149 -6.57 -4.92 3.14
CA THR A 149 -5.82 -6.18 3.08
C THR A 149 -6.67 -7.33 2.53
N VAL A 150 -7.93 -7.44 2.95
CA VAL A 150 -8.86 -8.47 2.47
C VAL A 150 -9.17 -8.29 0.99
N LEU A 151 -9.42 -7.06 0.55
CA LEU A 151 -9.69 -6.77 -0.86
C LEU A 151 -8.45 -7.02 -1.74
N ALA A 152 -7.27 -6.59 -1.28
CA ALA A 152 -6.00 -6.91 -1.94
C ALA A 152 -5.82 -8.42 -2.09
N ALA A 153 -5.99 -9.18 -1.00
CA ALA A 153 -5.88 -10.63 -1.02
C ALA A 153 -6.92 -11.27 -1.96
N SER A 154 -8.15 -10.76 -2.03
CA SER A 154 -9.17 -11.30 -2.95
C SER A 154 -8.80 -11.07 -4.41
N ILE A 155 -8.30 -9.88 -4.76
CA ILE A 155 -7.86 -9.53 -6.11
C ILE A 155 -6.64 -10.38 -6.50
N VAL A 156 -5.58 -10.37 -5.70
CA VAL A 156 -4.32 -11.10 -5.98
C VAL A 156 -4.55 -12.61 -6.04
N ARG A 157 -5.35 -13.19 -5.13
CA ARG A 157 -5.68 -14.63 -5.18
C ARG A 157 -6.49 -14.99 -6.43
N SER A 158 -7.38 -14.12 -6.89
CA SER A 158 -8.14 -14.35 -8.11
C SER A 158 -7.24 -14.25 -9.34
N SER A 159 -6.28 -13.32 -9.33
CA SER A 159 -5.26 -13.17 -10.37
C SER A 159 -4.34 -14.38 -10.46
N GLY A 160 -3.92 -14.97 -9.35
CA GLY A 160 -3.13 -16.21 -9.36
C GLY A 160 -3.92 -17.44 -9.82
N ARG A 161 -5.23 -17.51 -9.50
CA ARG A 161 -6.10 -18.58 -10.01
C ARG A 161 -6.34 -18.50 -11.51
N GLN A 162 -6.30 -17.29 -12.09
CA GLN A 162 -6.38 -17.08 -13.53
C GLN A 162 -5.20 -17.74 -14.28
N ASP A 163 -4.04 -17.90 -13.64
CA ASP A 163 -2.89 -18.58 -14.25
C ASP A 163 -3.09 -20.10 -14.32
N LEU A 164 -3.92 -20.65 -13.43
CA LEU A 164 -4.19 -22.09 -13.34
C LEU A 164 -5.43 -22.52 -14.13
N SER A 165 -6.36 -21.60 -14.42
CA SER A 165 -7.56 -21.91 -15.18
C SER A 165 -7.95 -20.77 -16.11
N ALA A 166 -8.42 -21.12 -17.31
CA ALA A 166 -8.95 -20.18 -18.29
C ALA A 166 -10.38 -19.71 -17.98
N ASP A 167 -10.91 -19.99 -16.77
CA ASP A 167 -12.29 -19.67 -16.41
C ASP A 167 -12.50 -18.14 -16.32
N PRO A 168 -13.45 -17.57 -17.10
CA PRO A 168 -13.78 -16.15 -17.04
C PRO A 168 -14.24 -15.65 -15.66
N ILE A 169 -14.67 -16.54 -14.76
CA ILE A 169 -15.08 -16.22 -13.40
C ILE A 169 -13.98 -15.47 -12.65
N HIS A 170 -12.70 -15.83 -12.83
CA HIS A 170 -11.59 -15.16 -12.15
C HIS A 170 -11.45 -13.70 -12.57
N ARG A 171 -11.56 -13.42 -13.88
CA ARG A 171 -11.58 -12.05 -14.42
C ARG A 171 -12.76 -11.25 -13.88
N ARG A 172 -13.97 -11.81 -13.92
CA ARG A 172 -15.18 -11.14 -13.40
C ARG A 172 -15.04 -10.81 -11.92
N ARG A 173 -14.47 -11.72 -11.13
CA ARG A 173 -14.21 -11.50 -9.71
C ARG A 173 -13.19 -10.38 -9.46
N MET A 174 -12.08 -10.34 -10.20
CA MET A 174 -11.10 -9.26 -10.08
C MET A 174 -11.71 -7.90 -10.41
N VAL A 175 -12.49 -7.78 -11.48
CA VAL A 175 -13.18 -6.53 -11.85
C VAL A 175 -14.16 -6.11 -10.76
N ARG A 176 -15.00 -7.03 -10.28
CA ARG A 176 -15.95 -6.77 -9.19
C ARG A 176 -15.25 -6.32 -7.91
N ASP A 177 -14.22 -7.04 -7.50
CA ASP A 177 -13.49 -6.75 -6.25
C ASP A 177 -12.69 -5.43 -6.38
N SER A 178 -12.19 -5.10 -7.58
CA SER A 178 -11.57 -3.81 -7.88
C SER A 178 -12.58 -2.66 -7.83
N ALA A 179 -13.81 -2.87 -8.32
CA ALA A 179 -14.88 -1.86 -8.26
C ALA A 179 -15.30 -1.60 -6.82
N LEU A 180 -15.48 -2.68 -6.04
CA LEU A 180 -15.75 -2.59 -4.60
C LEU A 180 -14.62 -1.88 -3.88
N PHE A 181 -13.36 -2.24 -4.18
CA PHE A 181 -12.20 -1.58 -3.62
C PHE A 181 -12.19 -0.08 -3.93
N ALA A 182 -12.38 0.34 -5.19
CA ALA A 182 -12.37 1.77 -5.54
C ALA A 182 -13.37 2.59 -4.72
N VAL A 183 -14.61 2.11 -4.58
CA VAL A 183 -15.65 2.82 -3.80
C VAL A 183 -15.32 2.84 -2.31
N VAL A 184 -14.98 1.68 -1.75
CA VAL A 184 -14.67 1.56 -0.32
C VAL A 184 -13.41 2.35 0.04
N PHE A 185 -12.39 2.28 -0.81
CA PHE A 185 -11.14 3.00 -0.67
C PHE A 185 -11.35 4.51 -0.67
N ALA A 186 -12.13 5.06 -1.60
CA ALA A 186 -12.38 6.50 -1.66
C ALA A 186 -12.90 7.06 -0.31
N TRP A 187 -13.85 6.37 0.32
CA TRP A 187 -14.39 6.77 1.63
C TRP A 187 -13.42 6.50 2.78
N THR A 188 -12.91 5.28 2.88
CA THR A 188 -12.05 4.86 4.00
C THR A 188 -10.71 5.59 3.99
N PHE A 189 -10.11 5.84 2.82
CA PHE A 189 -8.86 6.58 2.67
C PHE A 189 -9.03 8.06 3.00
N SER A 190 -10.16 8.67 2.63
CA SER A 190 -10.44 10.06 3.02
C SER A 190 -10.52 10.23 4.53
N LEU A 191 -11.19 9.30 5.22
CA LEU A 191 -11.24 9.28 6.68
C LEU A 191 -9.87 8.95 7.29
N ALA A 192 -9.10 8.02 6.70
CA ALA A 192 -7.75 7.69 7.15
C ALA A 192 -6.78 8.89 7.04
N ALA A 193 -6.82 9.63 5.93
CA ALA A 193 -6.02 10.84 5.77
C ALA A 193 -6.39 11.90 6.81
N ALA A 194 -7.69 12.05 7.11
CA ALA A 194 -8.15 12.94 8.18
C ALA A 194 -7.67 12.46 9.57
N ASP A 195 -7.85 11.18 9.87
CA ASP A 195 -7.57 10.58 11.17
C ASP A 195 -6.06 10.56 11.48
N TRP A 196 -5.23 10.15 10.51
CA TRP A 196 -3.83 9.81 10.77
C TRP A 196 -2.86 10.94 10.46
N LEU A 197 -3.21 11.83 9.52
CA LEU A 197 -2.29 12.87 9.04
C LEU A 197 -2.83 14.27 9.35
N LEU A 198 -4.06 14.58 8.95
CA LEU A 198 -4.65 15.91 9.17
C LEU A 198 -4.75 16.23 10.66
N SER A 199 -5.14 15.24 11.47
CA SER A 199 -5.37 15.40 12.91
C SER A 199 -4.11 15.69 13.74
N LEU A 200 -2.92 15.64 13.13
CA LEU A 200 -1.65 16.07 13.76
C LEU A 200 -1.69 17.57 14.13
N ASP A 201 -2.37 18.40 13.32
CA ASP A 201 -2.70 19.79 13.69
C ASP A 201 -4.22 19.99 13.70
N PRO A 202 -4.88 19.90 14.87
CA PRO A 202 -6.34 20.02 14.97
C PRO A 202 -6.87 21.42 14.64
N ARG A 203 -6.00 22.42 14.48
CA ARG A 203 -6.39 23.79 14.13
C ARG A 203 -6.57 23.96 12.62
N TRP A 204 -6.04 23.03 11.82
CA TRP A 204 -6.10 23.09 10.37
C TRP A 204 -7.17 22.16 9.81
N THR A 205 -7.90 22.62 8.80
CA THR A 205 -8.94 21.84 8.12
C THR A 205 -8.83 22.00 6.62
N SER A 206 -9.08 20.93 5.86
CA SER A 206 -9.04 20.96 4.40
C SER A 206 -9.82 19.78 3.81
N THR A 207 -10.78 20.07 2.94
CA THR A 207 -11.58 19.04 2.25
C THR A 207 -10.82 18.34 1.13
N ILE A 208 -9.86 19.02 0.51
CA ILE A 208 -9.03 18.47 -0.58
C ILE A 208 -7.81 17.69 -0.07
N PHE A 209 -7.52 17.74 1.22
CA PHE A 209 -6.33 17.11 1.80
C PHE A 209 -6.23 15.61 1.49
N ALA A 210 -7.35 14.88 1.59
CA ALA A 210 -7.39 13.46 1.24
C ALA A 210 -6.98 13.20 -0.22
N VAL A 211 -7.41 14.07 -1.15
CA VAL A 211 -7.07 13.96 -2.58
C VAL A 211 -5.59 14.26 -2.81
N TYR A 212 -5.03 15.23 -2.09
CA TYR A 212 -3.59 15.52 -2.12
C TYR A 212 -2.77 14.30 -1.66
N VAL A 213 -3.14 13.71 -0.51
CA VAL A 213 -2.46 12.51 0.01
C VAL A 213 -2.63 11.34 -0.95
N PHE A 214 -3.82 11.16 -1.53
CA PHE A 214 -4.09 10.12 -2.53
C PHE A 214 -3.19 10.27 -3.76
N ALA A 215 -3.04 11.48 -4.29
CA ALA A 215 -2.16 11.74 -5.42
C ALA A 215 -0.71 11.35 -5.10
N GLY A 216 -0.24 11.68 -3.88
CA GLY A 216 1.07 11.24 -3.38
C GLY A 216 1.22 9.72 -3.33
N VAL A 217 0.24 9.02 -2.72
CA VAL A 217 0.22 7.55 -2.66
C VAL A 217 0.25 6.92 -4.05
N PHE A 218 -0.51 7.46 -5.00
CA PHE A 218 -0.55 6.93 -6.35
C PHE A 218 0.77 7.15 -7.09
N VAL A 219 1.35 8.35 -7.01
CA VAL A 219 2.66 8.67 -7.61
C VAL A 219 3.77 7.80 -7.00
N GLU A 220 3.79 7.64 -5.67
CA GLU A 220 4.74 6.76 -4.98
C GLU A 220 4.60 5.31 -5.45
N GLY A 221 3.36 4.82 -5.56
CA GLY A 221 3.07 3.49 -6.08
C GLY A 221 3.60 3.27 -7.49
N VAL A 222 3.30 4.18 -8.42
CA VAL A 222 3.78 4.09 -9.81
C VAL A 222 5.30 4.18 -9.86
N ALA A 223 5.91 5.12 -9.14
CA ALA A 223 7.37 5.24 -9.08
C ALA A 223 8.05 3.98 -8.53
N ALA A 224 7.48 3.36 -7.50
CA ALA A 224 7.98 2.12 -6.93
C ALA A 224 7.82 0.94 -7.91
N ILE A 225 6.70 0.87 -8.64
CA ILE A 225 6.50 -0.12 -9.73
C ILE A 225 7.57 0.09 -10.80
N THR A 226 7.74 1.32 -11.30
CA THR A 226 8.71 1.64 -12.35
C THR A 226 10.12 1.28 -11.93
N LEU A 227 10.54 1.67 -10.72
CA LEU A 227 11.85 1.31 -10.19
C LEU A 227 12.04 -0.21 -10.10
N ALA A 228 11.05 -0.93 -9.56
CA ALA A 228 11.12 -2.39 -9.45
C ALA A 228 11.17 -3.06 -10.84
N VAL A 229 10.38 -2.58 -11.79
CA VAL A 229 10.35 -3.08 -13.17
C VAL A 229 11.70 -2.84 -13.86
N VAL A 230 12.29 -1.65 -13.74
CA VAL A 230 13.63 -1.33 -14.27
C VAL A 230 14.68 -2.26 -13.67
N LEU A 231 14.74 -2.38 -12.35
CA LEU A 231 15.74 -3.22 -11.68
C LEU A 231 15.60 -4.71 -12.04
N LEU A 232 14.37 -5.21 -12.20
CA LEU A 232 14.12 -6.59 -12.61
C LEU A 232 14.41 -6.80 -14.09
N HIS A 233 14.13 -5.81 -14.94
CA HIS A 233 14.45 -5.83 -16.36
C HIS A 233 15.97 -5.85 -16.58
N GLU A 234 16.73 -4.95 -15.94
CA GLU A 234 18.21 -4.90 -16.02
C GLU A 234 18.89 -6.18 -15.53
N ARG A 235 18.28 -6.87 -14.55
CA ARG A 235 18.75 -8.18 -14.06
C ARG A 235 18.31 -9.36 -14.94
N GLY A 236 17.57 -9.10 -16.01
CA GLY A 236 17.11 -10.12 -16.97
C GLY A 236 15.89 -10.92 -16.52
N TYR A 237 15.22 -10.58 -15.41
CA TYR A 237 14.02 -11.30 -14.94
C TYR A 237 12.75 -10.91 -15.70
N LEU A 238 12.70 -9.69 -16.24
CA LEU A 238 11.56 -9.17 -17.02
C LEU A 238 11.92 -8.80 -18.47
N ALA A 239 13.16 -9.06 -18.91
CA ALA A 239 13.66 -8.64 -20.22
C ALA A 239 12.84 -9.19 -21.41
N ASP A 240 12.26 -10.39 -21.25
CA ASP A 240 11.47 -11.03 -22.31
C ASP A 240 9.99 -10.61 -22.32
N VAL A 241 9.53 -9.90 -21.28
CA VAL A 241 8.11 -9.56 -21.07
C VAL A 241 7.86 -8.06 -21.15
N VAL A 242 8.76 -7.25 -20.58
CA VAL A 242 8.64 -5.79 -20.52
C VAL A 242 9.39 -5.17 -21.68
N THR A 243 8.70 -4.38 -22.47
CA THR A 243 9.23 -3.71 -23.68
C THR A 243 9.37 -2.20 -23.46
N PRO A 244 10.09 -1.47 -24.34
CA PRO A 244 10.17 -0.02 -24.26
C PRO A 244 8.81 0.70 -24.26
N HIS A 245 7.77 0.12 -24.86
CA HIS A 245 6.42 0.68 -24.83
C HIS A 245 5.83 0.64 -23.42
N HIS A 246 6.02 -0.47 -22.69
CA HIS A 246 5.59 -0.56 -21.30
C HIS A 246 6.31 0.46 -20.40
N MET A 247 7.60 0.72 -20.67
CA MET A 247 8.38 1.72 -19.93
C MET A 247 7.99 3.16 -20.27
N HIS A 248 7.47 3.40 -21.47
CA HIS A 248 6.94 4.71 -21.87
C HIS A 248 5.55 4.97 -21.27
N ASP A 249 4.74 3.92 -21.10
CA ASP A 249 3.40 4.02 -20.50
C ASP A 249 3.41 4.13 -18.96
N LEU A 250 4.52 3.75 -18.32
CA LEU A 250 4.78 3.89 -16.87
C LEU A 250 5.32 5.28 -16.52
#